data_AF-A0A927WBN9-F1
#
_entry.id   AF-A0A927WBN9-F1
#
_cell.length_a   1.000
_cell.length_b   1.000
_cell.length_c   1.000
_cell.angle_alpha   90.00
_cell.angle_beta   90.00
_cell.angle_gamma   90.00
#
_symmetry.space_group_name_H-M   'P 1'
#
loop_
_entity.id
_entity.type
_entity.pdbx_description
1 polymer ?
#
loop_
_entity_poly.entity_id
_entity_poly.type
_entity_poly.pdbx_seq_one_letter_code
_entity_poly.pdbx_strand_id
1 'polypeptide(L)'
;MGYKTEIITKDKIKTSNWSGGTTNEIYIYPKDSNYKDLNFKWRISSATVELEHSTFTNLPKVYRYITTLEGSMDLCHNKGPLIHLEPFEVHGFSGDVNTESFGTVTDFNLMIGPGCDGVMNALNLTEGSLLKLNLNKRRNRYSYHNYIFFSPNSDLTLTIDGNNISLPKNHTLIIESYEKDSLSSIEIASSQPCNIISIEVGF
;
A
#
# COMPACT_ATOMS: atom_id res chain seq x y z
N MET A 1 -14.80 13.41 15.75
CA MET A 1 -14.24 13.33 14.39
C MET A 1 -14.77 12.06 13.76
N GLY A 2 -15.27 12.11 12.54
CA GLY A 2 -15.78 10.92 11.85
C GLY A 2 -14.67 10.07 11.18
N TYR A 3 -13.42 10.37 11.49
CA TYR A 3 -12.26 9.55 11.15
C TYR A 3 -11.35 9.33 12.36
N LYS A 4 -10.52 8.29 12.29
CA LYS A 4 -9.40 8.03 13.20
C LYS A 4 -8.11 7.92 12.41
N THR A 5 -6.99 8.27 13.05
CA THR A 5 -5.67 8.13 12.46
C THR A 5 -4.79 7.23 13.32
N GLU A 6 -3.92 6.47 12.67
CA GLU A 6 -2.91 5.63 13.31
C GLU A 6 -1.60 5.71 12.52
N ILE A 7 -0.48 5.89 13.24
CA ILE A 7 0.86 5.78 12.65
C ILE A 7 1.45 4.43 13.06
N ILE A 8 1.79 3.64 12.05
CA ILE A 8 2.55 2.40 12.18
C ILE A 8 4.03 2.75 12.08
N THR A 9 4.71 2.58 13.20
CA THR A 9 6.15 2.76 13.35
C THR A 9 6.87 1.45 13.05
N LYS A 10 8.17 1.51 12.74
CA LYS A 10 8.97 0.33 12.36
C LYS A 10 8.94 -0.78 13.41
N ASP A 11 8.92 -0.44 14.70
CA ASP A 11 8.90 -1.38 15.82
C ASP A 11 7.59 -2.18 15.94
N LYS A 12 6.51 -1.72 15.28
CA LYS A 12 5.22 -2.42 15.25
C LYS A 12 5.09 -3.40 14.08
N ILE A 13 6.02 -3.36 13.13
CA ILE A 13 6.01 -4.21 11.94
C ILE A 13 6.37 -5.64 12.33
N LYS A 14 5.57 -6.61 11.87
CA LYS A 14 5.84 -8.03 12.10
C LYS A 14 6.64 -8.57 10.93
N THR A 15 7.85 -9.05 11.20
CA THR A 15 8.73 -9.64 10.18
C THR A 15 8.69 -11.17 10.21
N SER A 16 8.60 -11.79 9.04
CA SER A 16 8.77 -13.23 8.83
C SER A 16 9.80 -13.50 7.76
N ASN A 17 10.66 -14.50 7.97
CA ASN A 17 11.66 -14.93 7.01
C ASN A 17 11.12 -16.09 6.15
N TRP A 18 11.58 -16.15 4.91
CA TRP A 18 11.33 -17.26 3.99
C TRP A 18 12.59 -17.51 3.15
N SER A 19 12.62 -18.60 2.39
CA SER A 19 13.84 -19.04 1.68
C SER A 19 14.38 -18.06 0.65
N GLY A 20 13.59 -17.05 0.26
CA GLY A 20 14.00 -16.03 -0.69
C GLY A 20 13.93 -14.60 -0.18
N GLY A 21 13.94 -14.42 1.14
CA GLY A 21 14.11 -13.12 1.77
C GLY A 21 13.19 -12.93 2.97
N THR A 22 12.64 -11.72 3.12
CA THR A 22 11.83 -11.36 4.28
C THR A 22 10.52 -10.73 3.87
N THR A 23 9.51 -10.84 4.74
CA THR A 23 8.24 -10.13 4.59
C THR A 23 7.93 -9.39 5.89
N ASN A 24 7.69 -8.09 5.74
CA ASN A 24 7.31 -7.15 6.77
C ASN A 24 5.81 -6.88 6.64
N GLU A 25 5.00 -7.49 7.49
CA GLU A 25 3.59 -7.14 7.63
C GLU A 25 3.47 -5.80 8.35
N ILE A 26 3.10 -4.77 7.58
CA ILE A 26 2.93 -3.42 8.09
C ILE A 26 1.58 -3.31 8.78
N TYR A 27 0.51 -3.79 8.12
CA TYR A 27 -0.82 -3.78 8.70
C TYR A 27 -1.75 -4.79 8.02
N ILE A 28 -2.68 -5.33 8.81
CA ILE A 28 -3.78 -6.18 8.34
C ILE A 28 -5.08 -5.67 8.97
N TYR A 29 -6.13 -5.54 8.17
CA TYR A 29 -7.41 -5.03 8.61
C TYR A 29 -8.55 -6.03 8.37
N PRO A 30 -9.43 -6.26 9.35
CA PRO A 30 -9.32 -5.86 10.76
C PRO A 30 -8.07 -6.43 11.46
N LYS A 31 -7.62 -5.83 12.58
CA LYS A 31 -6.35 -6.16 13.26
C LYS A 31 -6.25 -7.61 13.77
N ASP A 32 -7.38 -8.25 14.00
CA ASP A 32 -7.53 -9.64 14.45
C ASP A 32 -7.58 -10.65 13.28
N SER A 33 -7.51 -10.17 12.03
CA SER A 33 -7.44 -11.04 10.86
C SER A 33 -6.14 -11.83 10.80
N ASN A 34 -6.19 -12.94 10.07
CA ASN A 34 -5.09 -13.84 9.82
C ASN A 34 -4.83 -13.96 8.31
N TYR A 35 -3.58 -13.69 7.90
CA TYR A 35 -3.17 -13.82 6.51
C TYR A 35 -3.39 -15.23 5.94
N LYS A 36 -3.09 -16.28 6.72
CA LYS A 36 -3.20 -17.69 6.28
C LYS A 36 -4.65 -18.09 6.02
N ASP A 37 -5.59 -17.50 6.77
CA ASP A 37 -7.02 -17.81 6.64
C ASP A 37 -7.71 -16.94 5.58
N LEU A 38 -7.00 -15.97 4.97
CA LEU A 38 -7.53 -15.02 3.99
C LEU A 38 -8.78 -14.27 4.48
N ASN A 39 -8.92 -14.07 5.79
CA ASN A 39 -10.09 -13.47 6.42
C ASN A 39 -9.95 -11.95 6.68
N PHE A 40 -9.06 -11.29 5.93
CA PHE A 40 -8.83 -9.84 5.99
C PHE A 40 -9.57 -9.11 4.88
N LYS A 41 -9.94 -7.85 5.14
CA LYS A 41 -10.44 -6.91 4.13
C LYS A 41 -9.31 -6.34 3.28
N TRP A 42 -8.21 -5.96 3.93
CA TRP A 42 -7.00 -5.56 3.23
C TRP A 42 -5.76 -5.78 4.09
N ARG A 43 -4.61 -5.93 3.44
CA ARG A 43 -3.31 -6.10 4.06
C ARG A 43 -2.27 -5.33 3.27
N ILE A 44 -1.39 -4.65 3.97
CA ILE A 44 -0.20 -4.01 3.38
C ILE A 44 1.06 -4.63 3.97
N SER A 45 2.04 -4.86 3.12
CA SER A 45 3.34 -5.40 3.51
C SER A 45 4.43 -4.89 2.60
N SER A 46 5.67 -5.06 3.03
CA SER A 46 6.85 -4.90 2.19
C SER A 46 7.68 -6.17 2.27
N ALA A 47 8.26 -6.62 1.17
CA ALA A 47 9.18 -7.75 1.15
C ALA A 47 10.54 -7.34 0.61
N THR A 48 11.59 -7.90 1.20
CA THR A 48 12.92 -7.94 0.55
C THR A 48 13.03 -9.29 -0.12
N VAL A 49 13.22 -9.28 -1.44
CA VAL A 49 13.37 -10.48 -2.28
C VAL A 49 14.83 -10.61 -2.67
N GLU A 50 15.46 -11.71 -2.24
CA GLU A 50 16.89 -11.98 -2.42
C GLU A 50 17.14 -13.08 -3.46
N LEU A 51 16.07 -13.73 -3.94
CA LEU A 51 16.16 -14.69 -5.05
C LEU A 51 15.87 -13.99 -6.37
N GLU A 52 16.72 -14.27 -7.36
CA GLU A 52 16.53 -13.78 -8.72
C GLU A 52 15.26 -14.31 -9.38
N HIS A 53 14.71 -15.43 -8.90
CA HIS A 53 13.44 -15.96 -9.37
C HIS A 53 12.62 -16.45 -8.18
N SER A 54 11.36 -16.03 -8.10
CA SER A 54 10.41 -16.47 -7.07
C SER A 54 9.02 -16.71 -7.65
N THR A 55 8.26 -17.60 -7.01
CA THR A 55 6.84 -17.83 -7.34
C THR A 55 5.98 -17.25 -6.23
N PHE A 56 5.01 -16.44 -6.61
CA PHE A 56 4.08 -15.84 -5.65
C PHE A 56 3.10 -16.90 -5.12
N THR A 57 2.76 -16.78 -3.83
CA THR A 57 1.70 -17.60 -3.24
C THR A 57 0.38 -17.32 -3.94
N ASN A 58 -0.34 -18.38 -4.32
CA ASN A 58 -1.70 -18.29 -4.85
C ASN A 58 -2.67 -17.84 -3.74
N LEU A 59 -3.41 -16.76 -3.97
CA LEU A 59 -4.32 -16.14 -3.01
C LEU A 59 -5.71 -15.98 -3.62
N PRO A 60 -6.53 -17.05 -3.63
CA PRO A 60 -7.86 -17.03 -4.22
C PRO A 60 -8.74 -15.88 -3.70
N LYS A 61 -9.41 -15.18 -4.61
CA LYS A 61 -10.33 -14.06 -4.36
C LYS A 61 -9.68 -12.82 -3.73
N VAL A 62 -8.35 -12.75 -3.69
CA VAL A 62 -7.61 -11.56 -3.26
C VAL A 62 -7.15 -10.80 -4.50
N TYR A 63 -7.38 -9.49 -4.54
CA TYR A 63 -6.80 -8.62 -5.56
C TYR A 63 -5.51 -8.00 -5.02
N ARG A 64 -4.46 -7.94 -5.83
CA ARG A 64 -3.14 -7.45 -5.43
C ARG A 64 -2.77 -6.20 -6.21
N TYR A 65 -2.12 -5.27 -5.52
CA TYR A 65 -1.28 -4.27 -6.12
C TYR A 65 0.15 -4.46 -5.61
N ILE A 66 1.13 -4.31 -6.51
CA ILE A 66 2.55 -4.37 -6.17
C ILE A 66 3.30 -3.23 -6.84
N THR A 67 4.36 -2.77 -6.19
CA THR A 67 5.35 -1.85 -6.76
C THR A 67 6.70 -2.12 -6.10
N THR A 68 7.79 -1.84 -6.78
CA THR A 68 9.13 -1.90 -6.16
C THR A 68 9.47 -0.54 -5.56
N LEU A 69 10.09 -0.54 -4.38
CA LEU A 69 10.68 0.64 -3.73
C LEU A 69 12.15 0.78 -4.13
N GLU A 70 12.84 -0.35 -4.29
CA GLU A 70 14.24 -0.46 -4.70
C GLU A 70 14.39 -1.66 -5.63
N GLY A 71 15.21 -1.50 -6.68
CA GLY A 71 15.39 -2.49 -7.74
C GLY A 71 14.21 -2.55 -8.72
N SER A 72 14.45 -3.14 -9.89
CA SER A 72 13.42 -3.44 -10.88
C SER A 72 13.04 -4.91 -10.83
N MET A 73 11.82 -5.22 -11.28
CA MET A 73 11.27 -6.57 -11.25
C MET A 73 10.52 -6.85 -12.55
N ASP A 74 10.68 -8.07 -13.07
CA ASP A 74 9.80 -8.59 -14.11
C ASP A 74 8.76 -9.52 -13.49
N LEU A 75 7.50 -9.39 -13.92
CA LEU A 75 6.41 -10.29 -13.54
C LEU A 75 5.93 -11.09 -14.75
N CYS A 76 5.61 -12.36 -14.53
CA CYS A 76 5.03 -13.25 -15.52
C CYS A 76 3.75 -13.87 -14.99
N HIS A 77 2.63 -13.60 -15.65
CA HIS A 77 1.32 -14.16 -15.28
C HIS A 77 0.96 -15.33 -16.19
N ASN A 78 0.70 -16.51 -15.61
CA ASN A 78 0.31 -17.73 -16.33
C ASN A 78 1.23 -18.08 -17.52
N LYS A 79 2.55 -17.88 -17.37
CA LYS A 79 3.55 -18.06 -18.44
C LYS A 79 3.31 -17.16 -19.67
N GLY A 80 2.67 -16.02 -19.47
CA GLY A 80 2.42 -15.00 -20.48
C GLY A 80 3.61 -14.06 -20.72
N PRO A 81 3.36 -12.90 -21.33
CA PRO A 81 4.39 -11.87 -21.51
C PRO A 81 4.94 -11.35 -20.19
N LEU A 82 6.20 -10.94 -20.20
CA LEU A 82 6.83 -10.24 -19.08
C LEU A 82 6.26 -8.83 -18.95
N ILE A 83 6.04 -8.43 -17.70
CA ILE A 83 5.67 -7.09 -17.29
C ILE A 83 6.83 -6.54 -16.49
N HIS A 84 7.56 -5.58 -17.06
CA HIS A 84 8.66 -4.91 -16.39
C HIS A 84 8.13 -3.81 -15.48
N LEU A 85 8.64 -3.73 -14.25
CA LEU A 85 8.33 -2.68 -13.28
C LEU A 85 9.62 -2.02 -12.80
N GLU A 86 9.73 -0.72 -13.07
CA GLU A 86 10.70 0.15 -12.41
C GLU A 86 10.17 0.59 -11.02
N PRO A 87 11.05 1.08 -10.13
CA PRO A 87 10.65 1.62 -8.84
C PRO A 87 9.47 2.59 -8.94
N PHE A 88 8.47 2.38 -8.09
CA PHE A 88 7.24 3.15 -8.00
C PHE A 88 6.27 2.99 -9.18
N GLU A 89 6.52 2.08 -10.12
CA GLU A 89 5.49 1.63 -11.06
C GLU A 89 4.55 0.64 -10.37
N VAL A 90 3.25 0.93 -10.41
CA VAL A 90 2.21 0.13 -9.73
C VAL A 90 1.56 -0.81 -10.72
N HIS A 91 1.54 -2.10 -10.37
CA HIS A 91 0.84 -3.13 -11.14
C HIS A 91 -0.25 -3.80 -10.30
N GLY A 92 -1.44 -3.92 -10.89
CA GLY A 92 -2.61 -4.54 -10.26
C GLY A 92 -2.98 -5.87 -10.94
N PHE A 93 -3.20 -6.93 -10.17
CA PHE A 93 -3.50 -8.25 -10.69
C PHE A 93 -4.28 -9.13 -9.69
N SER A 94 -4.92 -10.18 -10.20
CA SER A 94 -5.62 -11.15 -9.36
C SER A 94 -4.63 -12.06 -8.65
N GLY A 95 -4.85 -12.31 -7.35
CA GLY A 95 -4.08 -13.28 -6.55
C GLY A 95 -4.30 -14.73 -6.96
N ASP A 96 -5.34 -15.02 -7.75
CA ASP A 96 -5.66 -16.36 -8.28
C ASP A 96 -4.75 -16.76 -9.46
N VAL A 97 -4.04 -15.79 -10.02
CA VAL A 97 -3.21 -15.97 -11.21
C VAL A 97 -1.83 -16.45 -10.78
N ASN A 98 -1.36 -17.54 -11.40
CA ASN A 98 0.00 -18.01 -11.18
C ASN A 98 0.97 -16.91 -11.63
N THR A 99 1.78 -16.43 -10.70
CA THR A 99 2.67 -15.29 -10.91
C THR A 99 4.09 -15.67 -10.51
N GLU A 100 4.99 -15.57 -11.47
CA GLU A 100 6.44 -15.68 -11.26
C GLU A 100 7.03 -14.26 -11.28
N SER A 101 8.06 -14.02 -10.48
CA SER A 101 8.79 -12.76 -10.43
C SER A 101 10.29 -12.99 -10.64
N PHE A 102 10.95 -12.04 -11.29
CA PHE A 102 12.38 -12.06 -11.54
C PHE A 102 13.02 -10.75 -11.06
N GLY A 103 14.20 -10.86 -10.44
CA GLY A 103 14.96 -9.76 -9.86
C GLY A 103 14.93 -9.72 -8.32
N THR A 104 15.98 -9.12 -7.76
CA THR A 104 16.10 -8.86 -6.32
C THR A 104 15.65 -7.44 -5.98
N VAL A 105 14.61 -7.31 -5.17
CA VAL A 105 13.93 -6.02 -4.95
C VAL A 105 13.51 -5.84 -3.49
N THR A 106 13.26 -4.59 -3.10
CA THR A 106 12.37 -4.30 -1.97
C THR A 106 11.04 -3.85 -2.53
N ASP A 107 9.96 -4.56 -2.22
CA ASP A 107 8.61 -4.26 -2.73
C ASP A 107 7.69 -3.61 -1.69
N PHE A 108 6.56 -3.09 -2.16
CA PHE A 108 5.39 -2.77 -1.36
C PHE A 108 4.17 -3.44 -1.98
N ASN A 109 3.41 -4.16 -1.16
CA ASN A 109 2.25 -4.95 -1.57
C ASN A 109 0.99 -4.46 -0.86
N LEU A 110 -0.08 -4.30 -1.62
CA LEU A 110 -1.45 -4.18 -1.13
C LEU A 110 -2.23 -5.41 -1.57
N MET A 111 -2.85 -6.09 -0.63
CA MET A 111 -3.79 -7.18 -0.85
C MET A 111 -5.18 -6.72 -0.41
N ILE A 112 -6.19 -6.93 -1.25
CA ILE A 112 -7.58 -6.57 -1.02
C ILE A 112 -8.42 -7.84 -1.03
N GLY A 113 -9.10 -8.12 0.07
CA GLY A 113 -9.95 -9.28 0.24
C GLY A 113 -11.34 -9.13 -0.39
N PRO A 114 -12.15 -10.20 -0.37
CA PRO A 114 -13.47 -10.22 -0.98
C PRO A 114 -14.40 -9.14 -0.43
N GLY A 115 -15.24 -8.58 -1.30
CA GLY A 115 -16.24 -7.56 -0.94
C GLY A 115 -15.68 -6.15 -0.72
N CYS A 116 -14.36 -5.98 -0.87
CA CYS A 116 -13.68 -4.68 -0.77
C CYS A 116 -13.22 -4.22 -2.16
N ASP A 117 -13.04 -2.91 -2.34
CA ASP A 117 -12.43 -2.33 -3.54
C ASP A 117 -11.37 -1.32 -3.12
N GLY A 118 -10.28 -1.21 -3.86
CA GLY A 118 -9.22 -0.28 -3.54
C GLY A 118 -8.33 0.06 -4.73
N VAL A 119 -7.43 1.01 -4.51
CA VAL A 119 -6.39 1.37 -5.47
C VAL A 119 -5.13 1.73 -4.72
N MET A 120 -3.99 1.32 -5.26
CA MET A 120 -2.68 1.82 -4.90
C MET A 120 -2.17 2.73 -6.01
N ASN A 121 -1.61 3.87 -5.66
CA ASN A 121 -0.91 4.77 -6.57
C ASN A 121 0.45 5.12 -5.99
N ALA A 122 1.42 5.35 -6.86
CA ALA A 122 2.63 6.06 -6.51
C ALA A 122 2.50 7.51 -6.98
N LEU A 123 2.74 8.45 -6.06
CA LEU A 123 2.65 9.87 -6.30
C LEU A 123 4.04 10.47 -6.15
N ASN A 124 4.41 11.33 -7.08
CA ASN A 124 5.63 12.12 -6.99
C ASN A 124 5.30 13.49 -6.41
N LEU A 125 6.01 13.89 -5.37
CA LEU A 125 5.92 15.22 -4.79
C LEU A 125 7.23 15.95 -5.04
N THR A 126 7.16 17.14 -5.61
CA THR A 126 8.33 18.02 -5.75
C THR A 126 8.51 18.85 -4.48
N GLU A 127 9.72 19.36 -4.27
CA GLU A 127 10.04 20.19 -3.10
C GLU A 127 9.10 21.40 -2.98
N GLY A 128 8.53 21.61 -1.80
CA GLY A 128 7.65 22.73 -1.51
C GLY A 128 6.27 22.65 -2.18
N SER A 129 5.97 21.57 -2.91
CA SER A 129 4.64 21.37 -3.50
C SER A 129 3.66 20.81 -2.48
N LEU A 130 2.40 21.24 -2.61
CA LEU A 130 1.27 20.73 -1.85
C LEU A 130 0.40 19.88 -2.78
N LEU A 131 0.23 18.61 -2.45
CA LEU A 131 -0.66 17.72 -3.17
C LEU A 131 -2.00 17.61 -2.44
N LYS A 132 -3.09 18.02 -3.11
CA LYS A 132 -4.45 17.85 -2.60
C LYS A 132 -5.09 16.62 -3.21
N LEU A 133 -5.56 15.70 -2.36
CA LEU A 133 -6.20 14.48 -2.83
C LEU A 133 -7.68 14.71 -3.16
N ASN A 134 -8.13 14.12 -4.26
CA ASN A 134 -9.54 14.11 -4.63
C ASN A 134 -10.23 12.89 -3.99
N LEU A 135 -10.89 13.11 -2.86
CA LEU A 135 -11.52 12.06 -2.07
C LEU A 135 -12.86 11.55 -2.66
N ASN A 136 -13.40 12.19 -3.69
CA ASN A 136 -14.76 11.92 -4.18
C ASN A 136 -14.86 10.71 -5.14
N LYS A 137 -13.72 10.20 -5.66
CA LYS A 137 -13.73 9.21 -6.75
C LYS A 137 -14.37 7.86 -6.37
N ARG A 138 -14.29 7.43 -5.11
CA ARG A 138 -14.82 6.13 -4.64
C ARG A 138 -15.85 6.24 -3.50
N ARG A 139 -16.12 7.45 -3.02
CA ARG A 139 -17.01 7.71 -1.87
C ARG A 139 -18.47 7.31 -2.03
N ASN A 140 -18.96 7.23 -3.26
CA ASN A 140 -20.38 6.93 -3.49
C ASN A 140 -20.71 5.43 -3.43
N ARG A 141 -19.71 4.55 -3.36
CA ARG A 141 -19.92 3.09 -3.39
C ARG A 141 -19.84 2.41 -2.03
N TYR A 142 -19.15 3.00 -1.05
CA TYR A 142 -18.84 2.39 0.24
C TYR A 142 -19.10 3.36 1.39
N SER A 143 -19.41 2.83 2.57
CA SER A 143 -19.65 3.66 3.77
C SER A 143 -18.38 3.85 4.59
N TYR A 144 -17.41 2.93 4.46
CA TYR A 144 -16.13 2.99 5.13
C TYR A 144 -15.02 3.17 4.10
N HIS A 145 -14.06 4.05 4.41
CA HIS A 145 -12.87 4.28 3.60
C HIS A 145 -11.64 4.33 4.46
N ASN A 146 -10.63 3.59 4.08
CA ASN A 146 -9.30 3.67 4.66
C ASN A 146 -8.35 4.31 3.65
N TYR A 147 -7.66 5.36 4.09
CA TYR A 147 -6.58 6.01 3.34
C TYR A 147 -5.25 5.67 3.97
N ILE A 148 -4.27 5.26 3.18
CA ILE A 148 -2.96 4.86 3.67
C ILE A 148 -1.87 5.62 2.92
N PHE A 149 -0.90 6.15 3.66
CA PHE A 149 0.25 6.88 3.12
C PHE A 149 1.55 6.35 3.66
N PHE A 150 2.52 6.17 2.77
CA PHE A 150 3.88 5.74 3.09
C PHE A 150 4.87 6.44 2.15
N SER A 151 6.01 6.87 2.68
CA SER A 151 7.14 7.39 1.89
C SER A 151 8.44 6.79 2.42
N PRO A 152 9.27 6.13 1.59
CA PRO A 152 10.53 5.57 2.04
C PRO A 152 11.65 6.61 2.12
N ASN A 153 11.57 7.68 1.34
CA ASN A 153 12.67 8.61 1.09
C ASN A 153 12.52 9.99 1.75
N SER A 154 11.34 10.35 2.26
CA SER A 154 11.16 11.64 2.95
C SER A 154 10.09 11.61 4.03
N ASP A 155 10.24 12.50 5.01
CA ASP A 155 9.20 12.83 5.97
C ASP A 155 8.09 13.59 5.25
N LEU A 156 6.84 13.30 5.59
CA LEU A 156 5.66 13.97 5.07
C LEU A 156 4.98 14.79 6.18
N THR A 157 4.36 15.89 5.77
CA THR A 157 3.36 16.58 6.58
C THR A 157 2.01 16.40 5.89
N LEU A 158 1.05 15.79 6.58
CA LEU A 158 -0.31 15.66 6.10
C LEU A 158 -1.21 16.64 6.83
N THR A 159 -1.97 17.43 6.09
CA THR A 159 -3.01 18.29 6.63
C THR A 159 -4.36 17.64 6.40
N ILE A 160 -5.02 17.22 7.47
CA ILE A 160 -6.30 16.51 7.45
C ILE A 160 -7.35 17.39 8.11
N ASP A 161 -8.26 17.93 7.30
CA ASP A 161 -9.29 18.88 7.75
C ASP A 161 -8.70 20.02 8.61
N GLY A 162 -7.55 20.55 8.15
CA GLY A 162 -6.81 21.62 8.83
C GLY A 162 -5.88 21.19 9.97
N ASN A 163 -5.88 19.91 10.35
CA ASN A 163 -4.99 19.39 11.39
C ASN A 163 -3.73 18.77 10.79
N ASN A 164 -2.56 19.18 11.27
CA ASN A 164 -1.29 18.69 10.76
C ASN A 164 -0.87 17.39 11.48
N ILE A 165 -0.46 16.41 10.69
CA ILE A 165 0.16 15.16 11.14
C ILE A 165 1.54 15.07 10.49
N SER A 166 2.58 14.92 11.32
CA SER A 166 3.92 14.58 10.85
C SER A 166 4.02 13.07 10.67
N LEU A 167 4.44 12.64 9.49
CA LEU A 167 4.70 11.24 9.15
C LEU A 167 6.19 11.08 8.82
N PRO A 168 7.00 10.53 9.74
CA PRO A 168 8.40 10.23 9.45
C PRO A 168 8.56 9.23 8.30
N LYS A 169 9.65 9.34 7.55
CA LYS A 169 9.98 8.39 6.47
C LYS A 169 10.00 6.96 6.99
N ASN A 170 9.57 6.03 6.14
CA ASN A 170 9.40 4.61 6.43
C ASN A 170 8.38 4.28 7.54
N HIS A 171 7.60 5.25 8.01
CA HIS A 171 6.38 4.98 8.77
C HIS A 171 5.18 5.00 7.84
N THR A 172 4.07 4.41 8.29
CA THR A 172 2.82 4.37 7.55
C THR A 172 1.72 5.07 8.33
N LEU A 173 1.04 6.02 7.71
CA LEU A 173 -0.18 6.61 8.25
C LEU A 173 -1.39 5.87 7.70
N ILE A 174 -2.32 5.50 8.58
CA ILE A 174 -3.63 4.95 8.26
C ILE A 174 -4.68 5.94 8.76
N ILE A 175 -5.64 6.28 7.90
CA ILE A 175 -6.80 7.09 8.22
C ILE A 175 -8.03 6.23 7.98
N GLU A 176 -8.75 5.88 9.04
CA GLU A 176 -10.02 5.15 8.98
C GLU A 176 -11.18 6.14 9.04
N SER A 177 -11.96 6.23 7.95
CA SER A 177 -13.14 7.09 7.82
C SER A 177 -14.39 6.22 7.92
N TYR A 178 -15.27 6.51 8.89
CA TYR A 178 -16.36 5.61 9.27
C TYR A 178 -17.72 5.97 8.68
N GLU A 179 -17.85 7.15 8.08
CA GLU A 179 -19.07 7.62 7.47
C GLU A 179 -18.78 8.30 6.13
N LYS A 180 -19.83 8.42 5.32
CA LYS A 180 -19.76 9.24 4.11
C LYS A 180 -19.48 10.69 4.52
N ASP A 181 -18.48 11.30 3.87
CA ASP A 181 -18.10 12.71 4.04
C ASP A 181 -17.56 13.10 5.43
N SER A 182 -17.20 12.13 6.29
CA SER A 182 -16.59 12.42 7.60
C SER A 182 -15.17 13.00 7.53
N LEU A 183 -14.58 12.99 6.35
CA LEU A 183 -13.26 13.49 6.04
C LEU A 183 -13.41 14.43 4.83
N SER A 184 -12.98 15.68 4.89
CA SER A 184 -13.26 16.63 3.79
C SER A 184 -12.05 16.85 2.88
N SER A 185 -10.85 16.81 3.44
CA SER A 185 -9.62 17.12 2.72
C SER A 185 -8.43 16.36 3.30
N ILE A 186 -7.57 15.89 2.41
CA ILE A 186 -6.21 15.47 2.73
C ILE A 186 -5.29 16.24 1.80
N GLU A 187 -4.34 16.94 2.39
CA GLU A 187 -3.25 17.62 1.69
C GLU A 187 -1.92 17.05 2.18
N ILE A 188 -0.96 16.87 1.27
CA ILE A 188 0.34 16.28 1.57
C ILE A 188 1.44 17.22 1.10
N ALA A 189 2.39 17.48 1.98
CA ALA A 189 3.58 18.27 1.71
C ALA A 189 4.85 17.51 2.14
N SER A 190 5.97 17.84 1.52
CA SER A 190 7.30 17.41 1.95
C SER A 190 8.32 18.51 1.69
N SER A 191 9.37 18.54 2.51
CA SER A 191 10.46 19.52 2.40
C SER A 191 11.50 19.17 1.34
N GLN A 192 11.33 18.04 0.63
CA GLN A 192 12.23 17.58 -0.42
C GLN A 192 11.45 16.71 -1.42
N PRO A 193 11.97 16.51 -2.65
CA PRO A 193 11.31 15.64 -3.61
C PRO A 193 11.19 14.21 -3.09
N CYS A 194 10.03 13.59 -3.23
CA CYS A 194 9.79 12.24 -2.72
C CYS A 194 8.72 11.47 -3.48
N ASN A 195 8.75 10.15 -3.27
CA ASN A 195 7.71 9.24 -3.76
C ASN A 195 6.81 8.85 -2.60
N ILE A 196 5.51 8.81 -2.86
CA ILE A 196 4.49 8.50 -1.87
C ILE A 196 3.65 7.35 -2.39
N ILE A 197 3.61 6.24 -1.66
CA ILE A 197 2.59 5.23 -1.84
C ILE A 197 1.30 5.73 -1.20
N SER A 198 0.26 5.91 -2.01
CA SER A 198 -1.07 6.37 -1.62
C SER A 198 -2.09 5.31 -1.95
N ILE A 199 -2.79 4.83 -0.93
CA ILE A 199 -3.80 3.79 -1.06
C ILE A 199 -5.15 4.31 -0.56
N GLU A 200 -6.21 3.95 -1.27
CA GLU A 200 -7.60 4.08 -0.83
C GLU A 200 -8.27 2.72 -0.91
N VAL A 201 -8.88 2.24 0.18
CA VAL A 201 -9.70 1.02 0.22
C VAL A 201 -11.08 1.36 0.78
N GLY A 202 -12.14 0.95 0.08
CA GLY A 202 -13.54 1.10 0.50
C GLY A 202 -14.23 -0.26 0.70
N PHE A 203 -15.13 -0.33 1.69
CA PHE A 203 -15.91 -1.52 2.04
C PHE A 203 -17.16 -1.20 2.90
#